data_AF-A0A9D2HZE3-F1
#
_entry.id   AF-A0A9D2HZE3-F1
#
_cell.length_a   1.000
_cell.length_b   1.000
_cell.length_c   1.000
_cell.angle_alpha   90.00
_cell.angle_beta   90.00
_cell.angle_gamma   90.00
#
_symmetry.space_group_name_H-M   'P 1'
#
loop_
_entity.id
_entity.type
_entity.pdbx_description
1 polymer ?
#
loop_
_entity_poly.entity_id
_entity_poly.type
_entity_poly.pdbx_seq_one_letter_code
_entity_poly.pdbx_strand_id
1 'polypeptide(L)'
;MSLFDRLAGHAGKVGNDSAEKLLEGLLTQTEEVLSTFKLVRDYIIFTNKRLILVDVQGVGTKKEIQSIPYRSISRFTIETAGTADIDSEIKLYISNGLEPIISLELGRNKQHVYDISRILAEELLG
;
A
#
# COMPACT_ATOMS: atom_id res chain seq x y z
N MET A 1 -13.18 -6.03 -14.48
CA MET A 1 -11.70 -5.88 -14.47
C MET A 1 -11.41 -4.62 -13.71
N SER A 2 -11.00 -4.79 -12.45
CA SER A 2 -10.89 -3.70 -11.50
C SER A 2 -9.49 -3.09 -11.53
N LEU A 3 -9.35 -1.87 -11.00
CA LEU A 3 -8.09 -1.18 -10.70
C LEU A 3 -7.02 -2.12 -10.08
N PHE A 4 -7.50 -3.12 -9.35
CA PHE A 4 -6.74 -4.06 -8.54
C PHE A 4 -5.96 -5.13 -9.33
N ASP A 5 -6.39 -5.48 -10.55
CA ASP A 5 -5.62 -6.41 -11.41
C ASP A 5 -4.32 -5.77 -11.94
N ARG A 6 -4.18 -4.43 -11.82
CA ARG A 6 -3.06 -3.66 -12.38
C ARG A 6 -1.96 -3.34 -11.39
N LEU A 7 -2.22 -3.47 -10.09
CA LEU A 7 -1.23 -3.25 -9.03
C LEU A 7 -0.27 -4.45 -8.84
N ALA A 8 -0.34 -5.46 -9.71
CA ALA A 8 0.59 -6.59 -9.70
C ALA A 8 2.01 -6.12 -10.12
N GLY A 9 2.92 -6.04 -9.16
CA GLY A 9 4.30 -5.63 -9.37
C GLY A 9 5.10 -5.59 -8.09
N HIS A 10 6.41 -5.77 -8.18
CA HIS A 10 7.29 -5.80 -7.01
C HIS A 10 7.34 -4.42 -6.32
N ALA A 11 6.84 -4.35 -5.10
CA ALA A 11 6.86 -3.15 -4.27
C ALA A 11 8.24 -2.93 -3.63
N GLY A 12 8.90 -1.81 -3.98
CA GLY A 12 10.12 -1.34 -3.34
C GLY A 12 9.84 -0.18 -2.38
N LYS A 13 10.41 -0.21 -1.17
CA LYS A 13 10.39 0.94 -0.26
C LYS A 13 11.20 2.09 -0.89
N VAL A 14 10.61 3.28 -0.96
CA VAL A 14 11.24 4.49 -1.50
C VAL A 14 11.21 5.60 -0.46
N GLY A 15 12.05 6.63 -0.64
CA GLY A 15 12.02 7.83 0.20
C GLY A 15 10.67 8.55 0.11
N ASN A 16 10.27 9.18 1.22
CA ASN A 16 8.98 9.85 1.33
C ASN A 16 8.88 11.12 0.47
N ASP A 17 10.00 11.69 0.02
CA ASP A 17 10.03 12.92 -0.80
C ASP A 17 9.15 12.83 -2.06
N SER A 18 9.10 11.64 -2.67
CA SER A 18 8.28 11.41 -3.87
C SER A 18 6.78 11.36 -3.54
N ALA A 19 6.43 10.79 -2.39
CA ALA A 19 5.05 10.76 -1.91
C ALA A 19 4.59 12.14 -1.45
N GLU A 20 5.41 12.89 -0.73
CA GLU A 20 5.08 14.23 -0.24
C GLU A 20 4.76 15.18 -1.41
N LYS A 21 5.55 15.13 -2.48
CA LYS A 21 5.25 15.90 -3.72
C LYS A 21 3.98 15.43 -4.41
N LEU A 22 3.70 14.12 -4.40
CA LEU A 22 2.48 13.57 -5.00
C LEU A 22 1.22 13.94 -4.23
N LEU A 23 1.35 14.09 -2.91
CA LEU A 23 0.27 14.39 -1.98
C LEU A 23 0.25 15.85 -1.52
N GLU A 24 1.02 16.71 -2.17
CA GLU A 24 1.08 18.13 -1.85
C GLU A 24 -0.34 18.74 -1.92
N GLY A 25 -0.78 19.34 -0.82
CA GLY A 25 -2.15 19.88 -0.68
C GLY A 25 -3.26 18.86 -0.41
N LEU A 26 -2.98 17.55 -0.40
CA LEU A 26 -3.94 16.49 -0.03
C LEU A 26 -3.82 16.04 1.43
N LEU A 27 -2.63 16.19 2.01
CA LEU A 27 -2.37 15.87 3.42
C LEU A 27 -3.00 16.92 4.33
N THR A 28 -3.60 16.47 5.43
CA THR A 28 -4.06 17.40 6.48
C THR A 28 -2.86 17.94 7.28
N GLN A 29 -3.03 19.05 8.01
CA GLN A 29 -1.95 19.68 8.78
C GLN A 29 -1.27 18.75 9.82
N THR A 30 -1.98 17.71 10.28
CA THR A 30 -1.50 16.73 11.27
C THR A 30 -1.28 15.34 10.66
N GLU A 31 -1.29 15.25 9.33
CA GLU A 31 -1.08 14.00 8.62
C GLU A 31 0.35 13.92 8.10
N GLU A 32 1.07 12.87 8.50
CA GLU A 32 2.48 12.66 8.17
C GLU A 32 2.64 11.35 7.39
N VAL A 33 3.53 11.34 6.41
CA VAL A 33 3.87 10.14 5.64
C VAL A 33 4.82 9.28 6.46
N LEU A 34 4.38 8.09 6.87
CA LEU A 34 5.17 7.13 7.62
C LEU A 34 6.08 6.31 6.71
N SER A 35 5.54 5.82 5.59
CA SER A 35 6.30 5.01 4.65
C SER A 35 5.68 5.03 3.26
N THR A 36 6.55 4.97 2.25
CA THR A 36 6.16 4.94 0.84
C THR A 36 6.72 3.70 0.16
N PHE A 37 5.84 2.98 -0.54
CA PHE A 37 6.20 1.86 -1.40
C PHE A 37 5.81 2.21 -2.83
N LYS A 38 6.70 1.91 -3.77
CA LYS A 38 6.48 2.11 -5.19
C LYS A 38 6.38 0.77 -5.90
N LEU A 39 5.33 0.57 -6.69
CA LEU A 39 5.07 -0.62 -7.50
C LEU A 39 5.15 -0.24 -8.96
N VAL A 40 6.29 -0.47 -9.62
CA VAL A 40 6.53 -0.11 -11.03
C VAL A 40 6.28 1.38 -11.34
N ARG A 41 5.01 1.78 -11.47
CA ARG A 41 4.53 3.16 -11.68
C ARG A 41 3.66 3.69 -10.54
N ASP A 42 3.07 2.83 -9.73
CA ASP A 42 2.07 3.17 -8.73
C ASP A 42 2.71 3.36 -7.35
N TYR A 43 2.00 4.03 -6.44
CA TYR A 43 2.47 4.30 -5.09
C TYR A 43 1.48 3.85 -4.05
N ILE A 44 2.03 3.38 -2.93
CA ILE A 44 1.31 3.00 -1.74
C ILE A 44 1.95 3.74 -0.59
N ILE A 45 1.16 4.63 0.00
CA ILE A 45 1.65 5.61 0.95
C ILE A 45 0.90 5.36 2.25
N PHE A 46 1.64 5.01 3.29
CA PHE A 46 1.15 4.85 4.64
C PHE A 46 1.32 6.19 5.34
N THR A 47 0.23 6.79 5.81
CA THR A 47 0.27 7.96 6.70
C THR A 47 -0.07 7.54 8.12
N ASN A 48 -0.04 8.45 9.08
CA ASN A 48 -0.56 8.21 10.44
C ASN A 48 -2.10 8.24 10.54
N LYS A 49 -2.82 8.21 9.41
CA LYS A 49 -4.30 8.30 9.39
C LYS A 49 -4.96 7.36 8.40
N ARG A 50 -4.32 7.11 7.26
CA ARG A 50 -4.90 6.33 6.15
C ARG A 50 -3.81 5.73 5.27
N LEU A 51 -4.21 4.67 4.58
CA LEU A 51 -3.51 4.18 3.41
C LEU A 51 -3.94 5.01 2.19
N ILE A 52 -2.99 5.47 1.40
CA ILE A 52 -3.24 6.16 0.14
C ILE A 52 -2.63 5.36 -1.00
N LEU A 53 -3.45 5.01 -1.98
CA LEU A 53 -3.02 4.40 -3.22
C LEU A 53 -3.00 5.45 -4.32
N VAL A 54 -1.94 5.46 -5.12
CA VAL A 54 -1.82 6.30 -6.30
C VAL A 54 -1.57 5.40 -7.50
N ASP A 55 -2.60 5.21 -8.33
CA ASP A 55 -2.48 4.55 -9.63
C ASP A 55 -2.14 5.60 -10.69
N VAL A 56 -1.04 5.36 -11.41
CA VAL A 56 -0.56 6.23 -12.47
C VAL A 56 -1.02 5.66 -13.82
N GLN A 57 -2.11 6.24 -14.34
CA GLN A 57 -2.78 5.80 -15.56
C GLN A 57 -2.15 6.41 -16.83
N GLY A 58 -2.13 5.61 -17.90
CA GLY A 58 -1.66 6.04 -19.23
C GLY A 58 -0.15 6.28 -19.30
N VAL A 59 0.26 7.41 -19.87
CA VAL A 59 1.68 7.82 -20.03
C VAL A 59 2.19 8.60 -18.80
N GLY A 60 1.47 8.56 -17.68
CA GLY A 60 1.89 9.16 -16.42
C GLY A 60 1.23 10.49 -16.05
N THR A 61 0.33 10.99 -16.89
CA THR A 61 -0.33 12.30 -16.68
C THR A 61 -1.60 12.19 -15.84
N LYS A 62 -2.35 11.09 -15.94
CA LYS A 62 -3.56 10.87 -15.15
C LYS A 62 -3.21 10.04 -13.92
N LYS A 63 -3.66 10.48 -12.75
CA LYS A 63 -3.46 9.77 -11.49
C LYS A 63 -4.82 9.53 -10.84
N GLU A 64 -5.05 8.33 -10.38
CA GLU A 64 -6.19 7.99 -9.53
C GLU A 64 -5.67 7.83 -8.10
N ILE A 65 -6.21 8.64 -7.18
CA ILE A 65 -5.78 8.67 -5.79
C ILE A 65 -6.92 8.14 -4.93
N GLN A 66 -6.68 7.00 -4.28
CA GLN A 66 -7.65 6.37 -3.40
C GLN A 66 -7.18 6.50 -1.95
N SER A 67 -8.04 7.06 -1.10
CA SER A 67 -7.79 7.17 0.35
C SER A 67 -8.60 6.14 1.12
N ILE A 68 -7.92 5.32 1.92
CA ILE A 68 -8.50 4.24 2.71
C ILE A 68 -8.16 4.47 4.19
N PRO A 69 -9.11 4.99 4.99
CA PRO A 69 -8.91 5.14 6.43
C PRO A 69 -8.61 3.80 7.09
N TYR A 70 -7.66 3.75 8.03
CA TYR A 70 -7.31 2.51 8.71
C TYR A 70 -8.51 1.84 9.37
N ARG A 71 -9.39 2.62 10.00
CA ARG A 71 -10.66 2.13 10.59
C ARG A 71 -11.58 1.34 9.65
N SER A 72 -11.41 1.47 8.32
CA SER A 72 -12.22 0.73 7.34
C SER A 72 -11.62 -0.63 6.97
N ILE A 73 -10.33 -0.84 7.26
CA ILE A 73 -9.65 -2.10 7.03
C ILE A 73 -10.07 -3.04 8.16
N SER A 74 -10.76 -4.12 7.81
CA SER A 74 -11.29 -5.07 8.78
C SER A 74 -10.31 -6.18 9.13
N ARG A 75 -9.45 -6.55 8.17
CA ARG A 75 -8.41 -7.56 8.32
C ARG A 75 -7.37 -7.42 7.23
N PHE A 76 -6.20 -7.98 7.47
CA PHE A 76 -5.16 -8.16 6.47
C PHE A 76 -4.57 -9.57 6.58
N THR A 77 -4.02 -10.08 5.49
CA THR A 77 -3.30 -11.35 5.46
C THR A 77 -1.90 -11.11 4.93
N ILE A 78 -0.95 -11.89 5.45
CA ILE A 78 0.44 -11.85 5.05
C ILE A 78 0.83 -13.24 4.58
N GLU A 79 1.37 -13.32 3.38
CA GLU A 79 1.91 -14.54 2.80
C GLU A 79 3.42 -14.33 2.61
N THR A 80 4.25 -15.11 3.29
CA THR A 80 5.70 -14.94 3.22
C THR A 80 6.31 -15.88 2.19
N ALA A 81 7.31 -15.38 1.47
CA ALA A 81 8.07 -16.17 0.50
C ALA A 81 8.65 -17.47 1.09
N GLY A 82 8.31 -18.60 0.44
CA GLY A 82 8.88 -19.92 0.69
C GLY A 82 10.20 -20.17 -0.04
N THR A 83 10.73 -21.40 0.03
CA THR A 83 12.06 -21.77 -0.50
C THR A 83 12.16 -21.89 -2.03
N ALA A 84 11.05 -21.83 -2.78
CA ALA A 84 10.97 -22.29 -4.17
C ALA A 84 10.46 -21.27 -5.22
N ASP A 85 10.41 -19.96 -4.91
CA ASP A 85 10.01 -18.83 -5.79
C ASP A 85 8.55 -18.37 -5.72
N ILE A 86 8.14 -17.80 -4.59
CA ILE A 86 6.96 -16.93 -4.58
C ILE A 86 7.29 -15.70 -3.74
N ASP A 87 7.07 -14.52 -4.31
CA ASP A 87 7.23 -13.26 -3.62
C ASP A 87 6.30 -13.18 -2.40
N SER A 88 6.68 -12.40 -1.41
CA SER A 88 5.80 -12.23 -0.26
C SER A 88 4.63 -11.32 -0.63
N GLU A 89 3.44 -11.61 -0.15
CA GLU A 89 2.22 -10.90 -0.52
C GLU A 89 1.48 -10.38 0.72
N ILE A 90 0.91 -9.17 0.63
CA ILE A 90 0.01 -8.62 1.65
C ILE A 90 -1.35 -8.36 1.01
N LYS A 91 -2.41 -8.87 1.63
CA LYS A 91 -3.79 -8.64 1.17
C LYS A 91 -4.57 -7.86 2.22
N LEU A 92 -5.23 -6.79 1.80
CA LEU A 92 -6.05 -5.94 2.68
C LEU A 92 -7.53 -6.14 2.38
N TYR A 93 -8.35 -6.21 3.41
CA TYR A 93 -9.78 -6.41 3.30
C TYR A 93 -10.52 -5.27 4.01
N ILE A 94 -11.61 -4.81 3.40
CA ILE A 94 -12.47 -3.76 3.94
C ILE A 94 -13.81 -4.37 4.35
N SER A 95 -14.30 -3.98 5.52
CA SER A 95 -15.61 -4.39 6.04
C SER A 95 -15.79 -5.94 6.00
N ASN A 96 -16.92 -6.45 5.52
CA ASN A 96 -17.17 -7.89 5.41
C ASN A 96 -16.77 -8.49 4.05
N GLY A 97 -16.03 -7.74 3.21
CA GLY A 97 -15.68 -8.19 1.87
C GLY A 97 -14.91 -9.51 1.94
N LEU A 98 -15.30 -10.50 1.13
CA LEU A 98 -14.63 -11.81 1.07
C LEU A 98 -13.33 -11.74 0.30
N GLU A 99 -13.27 -10.87 -0.72
CA GLU A 99 -12.09 -10.63 -1.53
C GLU A 99 -11.28 -9.45 -0.97
N PRO A 100 -9.94 -9.51 -1.10
CA PRO A 100 -9.11 -8.40 -0.71
C PRO A 100 -9.37 -7.22 -1.66
N ILE A 101 -9.46 -6.02 -1.10
CA ILE A 101 -9.50 -4.82 -1.92
C ILE A 101 -8.12 -4.53 -2.54
N ILE A 102 -7.04 -4.97 -1.91
CA ILE A 102 -5.67 -4.72 -2.36
C ILE A 102 -4.85 -5.98 -2.14
N SER A 103 -4.07 -6.38 -3.15
CA SER A 103 -3.04 -7.42 -3.10
C SER A 103 -1.70 -6.79 -3.46
N LEU A 104 -0.72 -6.88 -2.56
CA LEU A 104 0.59 -6.25 -2.69
C LEU A 104 1.69 -7.30 -2.72
N GLU A 105 2.38 -7.41 -3.84
CA GLU A 105 3.55 -8.29 -3.98
C GLU A 105 4.82 -7.51 -3.60
N LEU A 106 5.49 -7.93 -2.53
CA LEU A 106 6.63 -7.24 -1.92
C LEU A 106 7.98 -7.84 -2.31
N GLY A 107 8.00 -8.69 -3.34
CA GLY A 107 9.20 -9.41 -3.73
C GLY A 107 9.65 -10.41 -2.65
N ARG A 108 10.88 -10.89 -2.76
CA ARG A 108 11.49 -11.82 -1.77
C ARG A 108 11.98 -11.15 -0.48
N ASN A 109 11.90 -9.81 -0.38
CA ASN A 109 12.43 -9.10 0.78
C ASN A 109 11.46 -9.17 1.98
N LYS A 110 11.70 -10.16 2.85
CA LYS A 110 10.90 -10.38 4.06
C LYS A 110 10.83 -9.16 4.98
N GLN A 111 11.83 -8.27 4.95
CA GLN A 111 11.82 -7.08 5.82
C GLN A 111 10.72 -6.09 5.43
N HIS A 112 10.41 -5.92 4.13
CA HIS A 112 9.33 -5.03 3.69
C HIS A 112 7.97 -5.52 4.18
N VAL A 113 7.78 -6.84 4.20
CA VAL A 113 6.57 -7.48 4.71
C VAL A 113 6.40 -7.20 6.19
N TYR A 114 7.47 -7.37 6.97
CA TYR A 114 7.43 -7.12 8.41
C TYR A 114 7.22 -5.64 8.72
N ASP A 115 7.86 -4.73 7.99
CA ASP A 115 7.67 -3.28 8.15
C ASP A 115 6.19 -2.90 7.91
N ILE A 116 5.60 -3.33 6.80
CA ILE A 116 4.19 -3.04 6.49
C ILE A 116 3.25 -3.69 7.51
N SER A 117 3.53 -4.94 7.90
CA SER A 117 2.73 -5.64 8.90
C SER A 117 2.70 -4.90 10.24
N ARG A 118 3.83 -4.32 10.63
CA ARG A 118 3.96 -3.59 11.88
C ARG A 118 3.21 -2.27 11.80
N ILE A 119 3.38 -1.51 10.73
CA ILE A 119 2.65 -0.25 10.51
C ILE A 119 1.13 -0.50 10.53
N LEU A 120 0.66 -1.52 9.80
CA LEU A 120 -0.76 -1.87 9.80
C LEU A 120 -1.24 -2.32 11.19
N ALA A 121 -0.45 -3.11 11.91
CA ALA A 121 -0.82 -3.54 13.26
C ALA A 121 -0.88 -2.36 14.25
N GLU A 122 0.09 -1.45 14.20
CA GLU A 122 0.13 -0.25 15.04
C GLU A 122 -1.08 0.65 14.80
N GLU A 123 -1.45 0.87 13.53
CA GLU A 123 -2.57 1.76 13.16
C GLU A 123 -3.96 1.12 13.26
N LEU A 124 -4.06 -0.22 13.22
CA LEU A 124 -5.35 -0.93 13.31
C LEU A 124 -5.69 -1.41 14.72
N LEU A 125 -4.68 -1.61 15.58
CA LEU A 125 -4.87 -2.15 16.93
C LEU A 125 -4.63 -1.10 18.04
N GLY A 126 -3.99 0.02 17.72
CA GLY A 126 -3.82 1.18 18.61
C GLY A 126 -5.03 2.10 18.62
#